data_AF-A0A1G4AT43-F1
#
_entry.id   AF-A0A1G4AT43-F1
#
_cell.length_a   1.000
_cell.length_b   1.000
_cell.length_c   1.000
_cell.angle_alpha   90.00
_cell.angle_beta   90.00
_cell.angle_gamma   90.00
#
_symmetry.space_group_name_H-M   'P 1'
#
loop_
_entity.id
_entity.type
_entity.pdbx_description
1 polymer ?
#
loop_
_entity_poly.entity_id
_entity_poly.type
_entity_poly.pdbx_seq_one_letter_code
_entity_poly.pdbx_strand_id
1 'polypeptide(L)'
;MIPDIRKIPMSLRWNMDETGLTEGTNKDYLVLGNSKKRTIYVQNPGDRTWTSILECISANGRHLPPLVIFKGETVQHQWFPAEIEDYASWSFTSSTNG
;
A
#
# COMPACT_ATOMS: atom_id res chain seq x y z
N MET A 1 12.00 40.99 -14.77
CA MET A 1 11.24 40.31 -15.84
C MET A 1 10.50 39.16 -15.18
N ILE A 2 9.17 39.22 -15.11
CA ILE A 2 8.35 38.15 -14.53
C ILE A 2 8.23 37.06 -15.61
N PRO A 3 8.44 35.77 -15.30
CA PRO A 3 8.30 34.71 -16.28
C PRO A 3 6.84 34.61 -16.78
N ASP A 4 6.68 34.39 -18.08
CA ASP A 4 5.37 34.16 -18.71
C ASP A 4 4.71 32.92 -18.10
N ILE A 5 3.53 33.11 -17.49
CA ILE A 5 2.74 32.00 -16.94
C ILE A 5 2.05 31.29 -18.10
N ARG A 6 2.67 30.21 -18.60
CA ARG A 6 2.06 29.33 -19.59
C ARG A 6 1.04 28.41 -18.90
N LYS A 7 -0.18 28.33 -19.45
CA LYS A 7 -1.18 27.36 -19.00
C LYS A 7 -0.67 25.94 -19.25
N ILE A 8 -0.57 25.13 -18.20
CA ILE A 8 -0.19 23.72 -18.29
C ILE A 8 -1.43 22.92 -18.73
N PRO A 9 -1.39 22.20 -19.87
CA PRO A 9 -2.48 21.34 -20.32
C PRO A 9 -2.85 20.28 -19.29
N MET A 10 -4.14 19.92 -19.19
CA MET A 10 -4.61 18.96 -18.18
C MET A 10 -3.96 17.58 -18.31
N SER A 11 -3.63 17.15 -19.52
CA SER A 11 -2.92 15.89 -19.80
C SER A 11 -1.48 15.86 -19.27
N LEU A 12 -0.90 17.02 -18.96
CA LEU A 12 0.45 17.17 -18.43
C LEU A 12 0.47 17.56 -16.94
N ARG A 13 -0.70 17.69 -16.32
CA ARG A 13 -0.83 17.89 -14.87
C ARG A 13 -1.03 16.52 -14.23
N TRP A 14 -0.09 16.12 -13.40
CA TRP A 14 -0.11 14.86 -12.67
C TRP A 14 -0.01 15.13 -11.18
N ASN A 15 -0.74 14.34 -10.40
CA ASN A 15 -0.56 14.25 -8.97
C ASN A 15 -0.07 12.84 -8.64
N MET A 16 0.79 12.74 -7.64
CA MET A 16 1.26 11.48 -7.08
C MET A 16 1.08 11.54 -5.56
N ASP A 17 0.66 10.44 -4.98
CA ASP A 17 0.53 10.30 -3.53
C ASP A 17 0.92 8.89 -3.09
N GLU A 18 1.23 8.75 -1.81
CA GLU A 18 1.55 7.48 -1.16
C GLU A 18 0.41 7.06 -0.22
N THR A 19 -0.02 5.81 -0.34
CA THR A 19 -0.92 5.19 0.63
C THR A 19 -0.25 4.01 1.33
N GLY A 20 -0.32 3.99 2.66
CA GLY A 20 0.25 2.94 3.48
C GLY A 20 -0.80 1.93 3.91
N LEU A 21 -0.56 0.65 3.61
CA LEU A 21 -1.34 -0.47 4.12
C LEU A 21 -0.62 -1.12 5.30
N THR A 22 -1.36 -1.37 6.38
CA THR A 22 -0.84 -2.09 7.56
C THR A 22 -1.27 -3.53 7.54
N GLU A 23 -0.31 -4.44 7.67
CA GLU A 23 -0.61 -5.86 7.85
C GLU A 23 -1.29 -6.11 9.20
N GLY A 24 -2.35 -6.93 9.22
CA GLY A 24 -3.01 -7.39 10.45
C GLY A 24 -4.12 -6.50 11.02
N THR A 25 -4.54 -5.43 10.33
CA THR A 25 -5.58 -4.51 10.83
C THR A 25 -7.01 -5.05 10.67
N ASN A 26 -7.24 -6.07 9.84
CA ASN A 26 -8.55 -6.70 9.62
C ASN A 26 -8.46 -8.23 9.80
N LYS A 27 -8.47 -8.71 11.05
CA LYS A 27 -8.71 -10.13 11.35
C LYS A 27 -9.94 -10.23 12.24
N ASP A 28 -10.96 -10.96 11.81
CA ASP A 28 -12.03 -11.40 12.69
C ASP A 28 -11.45 -12.48 13.61
N TYR A 29 -11.44 -12.21 14.91
CA TYR A 29 -10.91 -13.13 15.91
C TYR A 29 -12.04 -13.96 16.52
N LEU A 30 -12.01 -15.28 16.32
CA LEU A 30 -12.77 -16.22 17.15
C LEU A 30 -11.91 -16.59 18.36
N VAL A 31 -12.35 -16.22 19.57
CA VAL A 31 -11.59 -16.44 20.81
C VAL A 31 -12.36 -17.34 21.76
N LEU A 32 -11.74 -18.44 22.21
CA LEU A 32 -12.25 -19.29 23.28
C LEU A 32 -11.67 -18.81 24.63
N GLY A 33 -12.54 -18.32 25.52
CA GLY A 33 -12.16 -17.76 26.81
C GLY A 33 -12.71 -18.54 28.01
N ASN A 34 -12.06 -18.38 29.17
CA ASN A 34 -12.56 -18.91 30.43
C ASN A 34 -13.77 -18.10 30.92
N SER A 35 -14.86 -18.77 31.31
CA SER A 35 -16.11 -18.11 31.77
C SER A 35 -15.94 -17.17 32.97
N LYS A 36 -14.87 -17.34 33.76
CA LYS A 36 -14.54 -16.48 34.91
C LYS A 36 -13.71 -15.24 34.55
N LYS A 37 -13.19 -15.14 33.31
CA LYS A 37 -12.44 -13.97 32.83
C LYS A 37 -13.27 -13.21 31.81
N ARG A 38 -13.74 -12.02 32.21
CA ARG A 38 -14.64 -11.16 31.41
C ARG A 38 -13.94 -10.35 30.32
N THR A 39 -12.64 -10.14 30.48
CA THR A 39 -11.77 -9.40 29.55
C THR A 39 -10.39 -10.03 29.50
N ILE A 40 -9.79 -10.01 28.32
CA ILE A 40 -8.42 -10.46 28.05
C ILE A 40 -7.77 -9.44 27.14
N TYR A 41 -6.56 -9.01 27.49
CA TYR A 41 -5.75 -8.17 26.63
C TYR A 41 -5.21 -9.04 25.50
N VAL A 42 -5.62 -8.76 24.27
CA VAL A 42 -4.98 -9.30 23.08
C VAL A 42 -3.83 -8.36 22.76
N GLN A 43 -2.61 -8.84 22.97
CA GLN A 43 -1.45 -8.16 22.43
C GLN A 43 -1.58 -8.23 20.91
N ASN A 44 -1.75 -7.08 20.27
CA ASN A 44 -1.54 -7.02 18.84
C ASN A 44 -0.04 -7.26 18.66
N PRO A 45 0.40 -8.36 17.98
CA PRO A 45 1.81 -8.75 17.96
C PRO A 45 2.73 -7.68 17.35
N GLY A 46 2.17 -6.63 16.77
CA GLY A 46 2.92 -5.40 16.53
C GLY A 46 3.94 -5.54 15.41
N ASP A 47 3.81 -6.57 14.57
CA ASP A 47 4.41 -6.54 13.24
C ASP A 47 3.62 -5.53 12.41
N ARG A 48 3.93 -4.25 12.64
CA ARG A 48 3.53 -3.11 11.82
C ARG A 48 4.34 -3.14 10.53
N THR A 49 4.21 -4.23 9.79
CA THR A 49 4.75 -4.32 8.44
C THR A 49 3.87 -3.39 7.60
N TRP A 50 4.45 -2.25 7.21
CA TRP A 50 3.83 -1.32 6.30
C TRP A 50 4.15 -1.75 4.87
N THR A 51 3.15 -1.68 4.01
CA THR A 51 3.30 -1.75 2.56
C THR A 51 2.90 -0.40 2.01
N SER A 52 3.81 0.27 1.32
CA SER A 52 3.53 1.56 0.68
C SER A 52 3.13 1.34 -0.76
N ILE A 53 2.09 2.03 -1.22
CA ILE A 53 1.65 2.01 -2.62
C ILE A 53 1.75 3.43 -3.13
N LEU A 54 2.53 3.63 -4.19
CA LEU A 54 2.61 4.89 -4.91
C LEU A 54 1.64 4.88 -6.08
N GLU A 55 0.72 5.84 -6.08
CA GLU A 55 -0.28 6.01 -7.13
C GLU A 55 -0.08 7.36 -7.82
N CYS A 56 -0.26 7.40 -9.15
CA CYS A 56 -0.07 8.62 -9.93
C CYS A 56 -1.20 8.78 -10.96
N ILE A 57 -1.92 9.90 -10.88
CA ILE A 57 -3.11 10.19 -11.69
C ILE A 57 -3.00 11.59 -12.31
N SER A 58 -3.34 11.68 -13.58
CA SER A 58 -3.40 12.96 -14.29
C SER A 58 -4.71 13.70 -14.05
N ALA A 59 -4.72 15.01 -14.26
CA ALA A 59 -5.92 15.83 -14.17
C ALA A 59 -6.98 15.51 -15.24
N ASN A 60 -6.66 14.66 -16.22
CA ASN A 60 -7.61 14.13 -17.20
C ASN A 60 -7.94 12.64 -16.98
N GLY A 61 -7.59 12.07 -15.83
CA GLY A 61 -8.02 10.72 -15.40
C GLY A 61 -7.18 9.55 -15.90
N ARG A 62 -6.01 9.80 -16.50
CA ARG A 62 -5.05 8.72 -16.83
C ARG A 62 -4.31 8.36 -15.55
N HIS A 63 -4.00 7.09 -15.35
CA HIS A 63 -3.19 6.62 -14.23
C HIS A 63 -1.96 5.88 -14.75
N LEU A 64 -0.87 5.96 -13.98
CA LEU A 64 0.27 5.07 -14.17
C LEU A 64 0.04 3.78 -13.38
N PRO A 65 0.61 2.64 -13.80
CA PRO A 65 0.58 1.44 -12.99
C PRO A 65 1.20 1.71 -11.60
N PRO A 66 0.58 1.24 -10.50
CA PRO A 66 1.10 1.47 -9.16
C PRO A 66 2.47 0.82 -8.92
N LEU A 67 3.23 1.42 -8.00
CA LEU A 67 4.41 0.80 -7.41
C LEU A 67 4.08 0.38 -5.97
N VAL A 68 4.26 -0.90 -5.67
CA VAL A 68 4.09 -1.46 -4.34
C VAL A 68 5.46 -1.72 -3.73
N ILE A 69 5.68 -1.17 -2.54
CA ILE A 69 6.92 -1.28 -1.77
C ILE A 69 6.62 -2.04 -0.49
N PHE A 70 7.14 -3.27 -0.39
CA PHE A 70 7.06 -4.07 0.81
C PHE A 70 8.20 -3.73 1.76
N LYS A 71 7.92 -3.66 3.06
CA LYS A 71 8.99 -3.61 4.06
C LYS A 71 9.75 -4.94 4.08
N GLY A 72 11.04 -4.90 3.78
CA GLY A 72 11.91 -6.09 3.76
C GLY A 72 13.13 -5.92 2.87
N GLU A 73 13.95 -6.96 2.77
CA GLU A 73 15.15 -6.95 1.93
C GLU A 73 14.86 -7.36 0.48
N THR A 74 13.96 -8.32 0.28
CA THR A 74 13.62 -8.88 -1.03
C THR A 74 12.12 -9.16 -1.14
N VAL A 75 11.58 -9.04 -2.35
CA VAL A 75 10.21 -9.45 -2.67
C VAL A 75 10.14 -10.97 -2.75
N GLN A 76 9.25 -11.59 -1.96
CA GLN A 76 9.09 -13.04 -1.93
C GLN A 76 7.94 -13.49 -2.82
N HIS A 77 8.17 -14.53 -3.63
CA HIS A 77 7.15 -15.10 -4.51
C HIS A 77 5.92 -15.61 -3.74
N GLN A 78 6.11 -16.09 -2.50
CA GLN A 78 5.03 -16.60 -1.65
C GLN A 78 3.98 -15.54 -1.28
N TRP A 79 4.30 -14.24 -1.39
CA TRP A 79 3.36 -13.16 -1.08
C TRP A 79 2.26 -12.99 -2.12
N PHE A 80 2.40 -13.63 -3.27
CA PHE A 80 1.46 -13.51 -4.37
C PHE A 80 0.57 -14.76 -4.51
N PRO A 81 -0.70 -14.59 -4.92
CA PRO A 81 -1.52 -15.71 -5.34
C PRO A 81 -0.91 -16.40 -6.58
N ALA A 82 -1.36 -17.63 -6.86
CA ALA A 82 -0.89 -18.39 -8.01
C ALA A 82 -1.20 -17.70 -9.36
N GLU A 83 -2.27 -16.90 -9.41
CA GLU A 83 -2.69 -16.10 -10.57
C GLU A 83 -2.60 -14.62 -10.19
N ILE A 84 -1.81 -13.84 -10.94
CA ILE A 84 -1.53 -12.41 -10.67
C ILE A 84 -1.90 -11.51 -11.86
N GLU A 85 -2.76 -12.01 -12.76
CA GLU A 85 -3.05 -11.38 -14.05
C GLU A 85 -3.60 -9.96 -13.90
N ASP A 86 -4.42 -9.73 -12.87
CA ASP A 86 -4.99 -8.42 -12.54
C ASP A 86 -3.92 -7.37 -12.17
N TYR A 87 -2.74 -7.81 -11.71
CA TYR A 87 -1.63 -6.95 -11.30
C TYR A 87 -0.42 -7.05 -12.22
N ALA A 88 -0.56 -7.65 -13.40
CA ALA A 88 0.56 -7.87 -14.32
C ALA A 88 1.26 -6.57 -14.78
N SER A 89 0.54 -5.44 -14.75
CA SER A 89 1.11 -4.13 -15.08
C SER A 89 1.79 -3.43 -13.90
N TRP A 90 1.58 -3.91 -12.68
CA TRP A 90 2.07 -3.28 -11.46
C TRP A 90 3.55 -3.60 -11.24
N SER A 91 4.23 -2.70 -10.54
CA SER A 91 5.63 -2.91 -10.14
C SER A 91 5.69 -3.22 -8.65
N PHE A 92 6.57 -4.15 -8.28
CA PHE A 92 6.76 -4.60 -6.90
C PHE A 92 8.24 -4.51 -6.52
N THR A 93 8.52 -3.94 -5.36
CA THR A 93 9.88 -3.85 -4.81
C THR A 93 9.87 -3.97 -3.29
N SER A 94 11.04 -4.04 -2.68
CA SER A 94 11.22 -4.10 -1.24
C SER A 94 12.19 -3.04 -0.74
N SER A 95 11.94 -2.52 0.46
CA SER A 95 12.75 -1.52 1.15
C SER A 95 12.87 -1.90 2.62
N THR A 96 14.08 -1.86 3.21
CA THR A 96 14.28 -2.18 4.63
C THR A 96 13.57 -1.18 5.54
N ASN A 97 13.40 0.06 5.06
CA ASN A 97 12.77 1.14 5.81
C ASN A 97 11.26 1.25 5.58
N GLY A 98 10.73 0.62 4.52
CA GLY A 98 9.47 1.06 3.91
C GLY A 98 9.79 2.19 2.97
#